data_AF-A0A257KZ48-F1
#
_entry.id   AF-A0A257KZ48-F1
#
_cell.length_a   1.000
_cell.length_b   1.000
_cell.length_c   1.000
_cell.angle_alpha   90.00
_cell.angle_beta   90.00
_cell.angle_gamma   90.00
#
_symmetry.space_group_name_H-M   'P 1'
#
loop_
_entity.id
_entity.type
_entity.pdbx_description
1 polymer ?
#
loop_
_entity_poly.entity_id
_entity_poly.type
_entity_poly.pdbx_seq_one_letter_code
_entity_poly.pdbx_strand_id
1 'polypeptide(L)'
;NEGLLPLAGNNPLRIAVVGPNADEQHAQLGDWAGASGQIDWMPDGHPRALTSTVLDGLRALAPAGSTIVHVRGADIATMAPDPDGDTFEDGQPRPWIAAPAPVDEALLAEAVAAARDADVVVAVVGDNIALIGESRSTATLELYGAQRALLEALAATGKPMVVVLVASKPLILPDAALKADAIVCAFNPGMRGGLALAELLFGQIEPAGRLPITFARHAGQLPVYYNQINGQHGHRYADLTLEPQFAFGEGLSYTTMAYSDLVIAQPDVTAEGLLRARITLHNTGTRPALETVQVYVRDLVTSVTWANRELKAYRQVQVAPGARVVVELDLPVADCSPERMAPICGIPADTLREVARAYATSPASMILWGMGVSQHVHGADNAGDVLTVEFTVAGIPCLGLNGGPAFRHTEAFSFQVATDDQAETDRLWNAVVGNGGQASACGWCKDRWGLSWQITPRALIDAIADPDRAAAKRAFEAMMDMGKIDIAAIEAARRG
;
A
#
# COMPACT_ATOMS: atom_id res chain seq x y z
N ASN A 1 -18.75 6.05 3.87
CA ASN A 1 -20.06 6.65 3.52
C ASN A 1 -21.07 5.66 4.03
N GLU A 2 -21.56 5.93 5.22
CA GLU A 2 -22.42 5.05 6.00
C GLU A 2 -23.90 5.16 5.59
N GLY A 3 -24.15 5.66 4.36
CA GLY A 3 -25.47 5.83 3.78
C GLY A 3 -26.03 7.25 3.86
N LEU A 4 -25.30 8.20 4.47
CA LEU A 4 -25.73 9.61 4.53
C LEU A 4 -25.70 10.31 3.16
N LEU A 5 -24.70 10.01 2.33
CA LEU A 5 -24.57 10.62 1.01
C LEU A 5 -25.21 9.76 -0.09
N PRO A 6 -25.88 10.38 -1.07
CA PRO A 6 -26.09 11.83 -1.20
C PRO A 6 -27.12 12.37 -0.19
N LEU A 7 -27.01 13.64 0.19
CA LEU A 7 -27.94 14.36 1.09
C LEU A 7 -29.36 14.55 0.49
N ALA A 8 -29.66 13.88 -0.63
CA ALA A 8 -30.87 14.06 -1.41
C ALA A 8 -32.04 13.28 -0.81
N GLY A 9 -32.98 14.02 -0.22
CA GLY A 9 -34.30 13.53 0.17
C GLY A 9 -35.30 14.67 0.29
N ASN A 10 -35.79 15.21 -0.84
CA ASN A 10 -36.98 16.08 -1.08
C ASN A 10 -37.46 17.11 -0.04
N ASN A 11 -36.70 17.43 1.01
CA ASN A 11 -37.08 18.36 2.04
C ASN A 11 -36.04 19.47 2.18
N PRO A 12 -36.46 20.68 2.54
CA PRO A 12 -35.52 21.70 2.96
C PRO A 12 -34.70 21.19 4.14
N LEU A 13 -33.37 21.32 4.06
CA LEU A 13 -32.46 20.94 5.12
C LEU A 13 -31.93 22.17 5.84
N ARG A 14 -31.70 22.04 7.13
CA ARG A 14 -30.83 22.94 7.86
C ARG A 14 -29.41 22.39 7.91
N ILE A 15 -28.50 23.06 7.21
CA ILE A 15 -27.12 22.62 7.04
C ILE A 15 -26.21 23.56 7.82
N ALA A 16 -25.44 23.03 8.76
CA ALA A 16 -24.33 23.74 9.37
C ALA A 16 -23.05 23.47 8.56
N VAL A 17 -22.51 24.51 7.91
CA VAL A 17 -21.23 24.44 7.20
C VAL A 17 -20.17 25.02 8.12
N VAL A 18 -19.27 24.16 8.59
CA VAL A 18 -18.36 24.49 9.69
C VAL A 18 -16.92 24.22 9.26
N GLY A 19 -15.98 25.08 9.65
CA GLY A 19 -14.55 24.80 9.52
C GLY A 19 -13.79 25.86 8.72
N PRO A 20 -12.47 25.98 8.96
CA PRO A 20 -11.65 27.06 8.40
C PRO A 20 -11.59 27.08 6.87
N ASN A 21 -11.77 25.92 6.22
CA ASN A 21 -11.65 25.80 4.77
C ASN A 21 -13.02 25.87 4.05
N ALA A 22 -14.12 26.13 4.77
CA ALA A 22 -15.46 26.17 4.18
C ALA A 22 -15.65 27.31 3.17
N ASP A 23 -15.03 28.47 3.43
CA ASP A 23 -15.11 29.67 2.60
C ASP A 23 -13.73 30.32 2.34
N GLU A 24 -12.67 29.50 2.33
CA GLU A 24 -11.29 29.97 2.15
C GLU A 24 -10.76 29.64 0.74
N GLN A 25 -10.77 30.64 -0.14
CA GLN A 25 -10.37 30.48 -1.54
C GLN A 25 -8.90 30.05 -1.68
N HIS A 26 -7.99 30.61 -0.89
CA HIS A 26 -6.57 30.35 -1.06
C HIS A 26 -6.23 28.91 -0.66
N ALA A 27 -6.83 28.40 0.42
CA ALA A 27 -6.71 26.99 0.79
C ALA A 27 -7.34 26.06 -0.26
N GLN A 28 -8.48 26.46 -0.86
CA GLN A 28 -9.11 25.66 -1.92
C GLN A 28 -8.27 25.58 -3.21
N LEU A 29 -7.66 26.70 -3.62
CA LEU A 29 -6.80 26.74 -4.81
C LEU A 29 -5.44 26.07 -4.57
N GLY A 30 -4.90 26.19 -3.37
CA GLY A 30 -3.64 25.56 -2.97
C GLY A 30 -2.40 26.36 -3.37
N ASP A 31 -1.26 25.68 -3.33
CA ASP A 31 0.03 26.23 -3.71
C ASP A 31 0.12 26.44 -5.24
N TRP A 32 1.08 27.25 -5.69
CA TRP A 32 1.27 27.63 -7.10
C TRP A 32 0.05 28.32 -7.75
N ALA A 33 -0.70 29.07 -6.94
CA ALA A 33 -1.82 29.90 -7.37
C ALA A 33 -1.60 31.37 -6.97
N GLY A 34 -2.49 32.27 -7.37
CA GLY A 34 -2.43 33.65 -6.94
C GLY A 34 -2.38 33.81 -5.43
N ALA A 35 -1.43 34.62 -4.97
CA ALA A 35 -1.11 34.85 -3.56
C ALA A 35 -0.59 33.63 -2.76
N SER A 36 -0.08 32.57 -3.40
CA SER A 36 0.59 31.49 -2.67
C SER A 36 2.04 31.78 -2.25
N GLY A 37 2.62 32.87 -2.76
CA GLY A 37 3.91 33.42 -2.30
C GLY A 37 5.03 33.44 -3.34
N GLN A 38 4.83 32.87 -4.53
CA GLN A 38 5.85 32.81 -5.59
C GLN A 38 5.95 34.10 -6.41
N ILE A 39 4.93 34.94 -6.38
CA ILE A 39 4.80 36.19 -7.13
C ILE A 39 4.15 37.25 -6.24
N ASP A 40 4.48 38.51 -6.46
CA ASP A 40 3.99 39.67 -5.69
C ASP A 40 2.94 40.51 -6.44
N TRP A 41 2.81 40.37 -7.75
CA TRP A 41 1.91 41.18 -8.59
C TRP A 41 0.41 40.88 -8.42
N MET A 42 0.06 39.88 -7.59
CA MET A 42 -1.32 39.45 -7.34
C MET A 42 -1.48 39.15 -5.84
N PRO A 43 -1.37 40.19 -4.99
CA PRO A 43 -1.28 40.03 -3.53
C PRO A 43 -2.60 39.57 -2.91
N ASP A 44 -3.74 39.91 -3.52
CA ASP A 44 -5.08 39.47 -3.10
C ASP A 44 -5.47 38.11 -3.71
N GLY A 45 -4.57 37.50 -4.48
CA GLY A 45 -4.77 36.26 -5.23
C GLY A 45 -5.77 36.38 -6.38
N HIS A 46 -6.32 35.24 -6.78
CA HIS A 46 -7.27 35.21 -7.90
C HIS A 46 -8.58 35.93 -7.52
N PRO A 47 -9.27 36.60 -8.47
CA PRO A 47 -10.52 37.30 -8.19
C PRO A 47 -11.55 36.40 -7.50
N ARG A 48 -12.02 36.78 -6.30
CA ARG A 48 -12.94 35.99 -5.47
C ARG A 48 -14.22 35.57 -6.18
N ALA A 49 -14.74 36.41 -7.08
CA ALA A 49 -15.93 36.13 -7.86
C ALA A 49 -15.79 34.97 -8.87
N LEU A 50 -14.56 34.55 -9.19
CA LEU A 50 -14.30 33.43 -10.08
C LEU A 50 -14.16 32.09 -9.35
N THR A 51 -14.06 32.10 -8.02
CA THR A 51 -13.95 30.89 -7.21
C THR A 51 -15.26 30.64 -6.49
N SER A 52 -15.84 29.46 -6.68
CA SER A 52 -16.91 28.93 -5.84
C SER A 52 -16.29 28.12 -4.72
N THR A 53 -16.31 28.65 -3.50
CA THR A 53 -15.91 27.92 -2.29
C THR A 53 -16.94 26.82 -1.97
N VAL A 54 -16.62 25.91 -1.05
CA VAL A 54 -17.58 24.89 -0.59
C VAL A 54 -18.88 25.54 -0.10
N LEU A 55 -18.77 26.64 0.65
CA LEU A 55 -19.91 27.42 1.10
C LEU A 55 -20.71 28.01 -0.07
N ASP A 56 -20.05 28.60 -1.08
CA ASP A 56 -20.72 29.15 -2.26
C ASP A 56 -21.49 28.06 -3.02
N GLY A 57 -20.85 26.92 -3.25
CA GLY A 57 -21.46 25.80 -3.96
C GLY A 57 -22.69 25.28 -3.22
N LEU A 58 -22.59 25.09 -1.90
CA LEU A 58 -23.71 24.67 -1.07
C LEU A 58 -24.85 25.70 -1.10
N ARG A 59 -24.56 26.99 -1.00
CA ARG A 59 -25.57 28.06 -1.12
C ARG A 59 -26.22 28.10 -2.50
N ALA A 60 -25.45 27.83 -3.55
CA ALA A 60 -25.96 27.85 -4.92
C ALA A 60 -26.88 26.67 -5.23
N LEU A 61 -26.61 25.48 -4.66
CA LEU A 61 -27.25 24.23 -5.06
C LEU A 61 -28.11 23.57 -3.99
N ALA A 62 -28.16 24.11 -2.77
CA ALA A 62 -29.03 23.56 -1.73
C ALA A 62 -30.50 23.53 -2.20
N PRO A 63 -31.25 22.46 -1.87
CA PRO A 63 -32.66 22.35 -2.22
C PRO A 63 -33.46 23.58 -1.76
N ALA A 64 -34.42 24.02 -2.57
CA ALA A 64 -35.24 25.18 -2.27
C ALA A 64 -35.87 25.09 -0.86
N GLY A 65 -35.75 26.18 -0.08
CA GLY A 65 -36.22 26.26 1.30
C GLY A 65 -35.20 25.78 2.35
N SER A 66 -34.07 25.19 1.94
CA SER A 66 -32.98 24.84 2.86
C SER A 66 -32.35 26.11 3.46
N THR A 67 -31.85 25.99 4.69
CA THR A 67 -31.14 27.06 5.38
C THR A 67 -29.70 26.64 5.62
N ILE A 68 -28.76 27.51 5.28
CA ILE A 68 -27.33 27.27 5.47
C ILE A 68 -26.79 28.24 6.50
N VAL A 69 -26.26 27.70 7.59
CA VAL A 69 -25.55 28.46 8.61
C VAL A 69 -24.06 28.16 8.46
N HIS A 70 -23.26 29.19 8.29
CA HIS A 70 -21.81 29.06 8.21
C HIS A 70 -21.15 29.68 9.43
N VAL A 71 -20.23 28.92 10.04
CA VAL A 71 -19.43 29.34 11.19
C VAL A 71 -18.03 28.79 11.04
N ARG A 72 -17.02 29.57 11.44
CA ARG A 72 -15.61 29.22 11.20
C ARG A 72 -15.16 28.02 12.04
N GLY A 73 -15.53 27.99 13.32
CA GLY A 73 -15.30 26.87 14.26
C GLY A 73 -13.87 26.72 14.76
N ALA A 74 -12.86 26.86 13.91
CA ALA A 74 -11.45 26.76 14.29
C ALA A 74 -10.54 27.51 13.32
N ASP A 75 -9.34 27.84 13.78
CA ASP A 75 -8.22 28.29 12.95
C ASP A 75 -7.19 27.17 12.76
N ILE A 76 -6.43 27.26 11.66
CA ILE A 76 -5.40 26.28 11.28
C ILE A 76 -4.04 26.67 11.85
N ALA A 77 -3.56 27.87 11.53
CA ALA A 77 -2.25 28.34 11.91
C ALA A 77 -2.27 29.81 12.31
N THR A 78 -1.46 30.15 13.30
CA THR A 78 -1.05 31.53 13.59
C THR A 78 0.33 31.75 12.98
N MET A 79 0.49 32.82 12.21
CA MET A 79 1.79 33.17 11.65
C MET A 79 2.58 33.99 12.68
N ALA A 80 3.86 33.66 12.89
CA ALA A 80 4.78 34.38 13.76
C ALA A 80 6.04 34.80 12.99
N PRO A 81 6.75 35.86 13.44
CA PRO A 81 8.05 36.20 12.88
C PRO A 81 9.04 35.02 12.97
N ASP A 82 10.00 34.97 12.06
CA ASP A 82 11.09 34.00 12.11
C ASP A 82 11.92 34.26 13.38
N PRO A 83 12.17 33.24 14.23
CA PRO A 83 12.92 33.41 15.47
C PRO A 83 14.38 33.86 15.25
N ASP A 84 14.92 33.66 14.04
CA ASP A 84 16.27 34.09 13.68
C ASP A 84 16.33 35.55 13.15
N GLY A 85 15.19 36.28 13.23
CA GLY A 85 15.07 37.70 12.91
C GLY A 85 14.17 37.98 11.71
N ASP A 86 14.00 39.26 11.36
CA ASP A 86 13.08 39.66 10.29
C ASP A 86 13.68 39.55 8.89
N THR A 87 15.00 39.46 8.78
CA THR A 87 15.72 39.43 7.49
C THR A 87 16.85 38.41 7.46
N PHE A 88 17.16 37.90 6.27
CA PHE A 88 18.40 37.18 5.99
C PHE A 88 19.61 38.14 6.01
N GLU A 89 20.83 37.59 5.94
CA GLU A 89 22.07 38.38 5.92
C GLU A 89 22.17 39.32 4.70
N ASP A 90 21.49 38.99 3.61
CA ASP A 90 21.43 39.80 2.38
C ASP A 90 20.33 40.90 2.43
N GLY A 91 19.62 41.02 3.55
CA GLY A 91 18.57 42.01 3.78
C GLY A 91 17.18 41.62 3.25
N GLN A 92 17.01 40.43 2.65
CA GLN A 92 15.69 39.96 2.25
C GLN A 92 14.84 39.59 3.46
N PRO A 93 13.52 39.88 3.46
CA PRO A 93 12.64 39.52 4.57
C PRO A 93 12.54 37.99 4.72
N ARG A 94 12.62 37.51 5.97
CA ARG A 94 12.37 36.10 6.27
C ARG A 94 10.87 35.81 6.23
N PRO A 95 10.46 34.68 5.65
CA PRO A 95 9.05 34.26 5.69
C PRO A 95 8.59 34.06 7.13
N TRP A 96 7.33 34.41 7.41
CA TRP A 96 6.73 34.10 8.72
C TRP A 96 6.58 32.58 8.89
N ILE A 97 6.72 32.12 10.12
CA ILE A 97 6.63 30.72 10.52
C ILE A 97 5.22 30.41 10.99
N ALA A 98 4.66 29.30 10.51
CA ALA A 98 3.37 28.79 10.98
C ALA A 98 3.51 28.08 12.32
N ALA A 99 2.72 28.49 13.29
CA ALA A 99 2.49 27.79 14.56
C ALA A 99 1.04 27.28 14.63
N PRO A 100 0.74 26.18 15.35
CA PRO A 100 -0.62 25.65 15.39
C PRO A 100 -1.53 26.64 16.11
N ALA A 101 -2.64 27.01 15.48
CA ALA A 101 -3.58 27.92 16.12
C ALA A 101 -4.20 27.25 17.37
N PRO A 102 -4.29 27.97 18.50
CA PRO A 102 -4.91 27.44 19.71
C PRO A 102 -6.41 27.26 19.53
N VAL A 103 -7.02 26.46 20.41
CA VAL A 103 -8.49 26.34 20.49
C VAL A 103 -9.06 27.67 20.96
N ASP A 104 -9.90 28.27 20.13
CA ASP A 104 -10.75 29.39 20.53
C ASP A 104 -12.11 28.83 21.01
N GLU A 105 -12.34 28.92 22.31
CA GLU A 105 -13.56 28.40 22.95
C GLU A 105 -14.84 29.08 22.44
N ALA A 106 -14.77 30.34 21.99
CA ALA A 106 -15.93 31.04 21.45
C ALA A 106 -16.28 30.53 20.04
N LEU A 107 -15.28 30.37 19.16
CA LEU A 107 -15.47 29.78 17.84
C LEU A 107 -15.99 28.34 17.94
N LEU A 108 -15.43 27.56 18.88
CA LEU A 108 -15.84 26.18 19.13
C LEU A 108 -17.29 26.11 19.63
N ALA A 109 -17.66 26.97 20.59
CA ALA A 109 -19.03 27.02 21.11
C ALA A 109 -20.06 27.43 20.04
N GLU A 110 -19.70 28.38 19.16
CA GLU A 110 -20.53 28.80 18.02
C GLU A 110 -20.75 27.63 17.04
N ALA A 111 -19.69 26.89 16.71
CA ALA A 111 -19.76 25.70 15.87
C ALA A 111 -20.68 24.62 16.45
N VAL A 112 -20.55 24.33 17.74
CA VAL A 112 -21.41 23.35 18.43
C VAL A 112 -22.86 23.80 18.45
N ALA A 113 -23.14 25.10 18.67
CA ALA A 113 -24.49 25.64 18.64
C ALA A 113 -25.12 25.51 17.24
N ALA A 114 -24.39 25.89 16.19
CA ALA A 114 -24.84 25.75 14.81
C ALA A 114 -25.12 24.29 14.44
N ALA A 115 -24.24 23.36 14.84
CA ALA A 115 -24.41 21.93 14.62
C ALA A 115 -25.65 21.37 15.31
N ARG A 116 -25.88 21.71 16.59
CA ARG A 116 -27.05 21.24 17.35
C ARG A 116 -28.38 21.65 16.71
N ASP A 117 -28.41 22.83 16.10
CA ASP A 117 -29.59 23.38 15.44
C ASP A 117 -29.73 22.92 13.98
N ALA A 118 -28.76 22.16 13.45
CA ALA A 118 -28.79 21.63 12.08
C ALA A 118 -29.33 20.19 12.00
N ASP A 119 -29.79 19.82 10.81
CA ASP A 119 -30.13 18.45 10.43
C ASP A 119 -28.86 17.67 10.05
N VAL A 120 -27.91 18.36 9.42
CA VAL A 120 -26.62 17.79 9.00
C VAL A 120 -25.49 18.82 9.14
N VAL A 121 -24.32 18.33 9.53
CA VAL A 121 -23.08 19.11 9.60
C VAL A 121 -22.21 18.77 8.38
N VAL A 122 -21.72 19.80 7.69
CA VAL A 122 -20.66 19.69 6.69
C VAL A 122 -19.42 20.37 7.25
N ALA A 123 -18.48 19.55 7.77
CA ALA A 123 -17.23 20.01 8.35
C ALA A 123 -16.13 20.08 7.28
N VAL A 124 -15.67 21.27 6.93
CA VAL A 124 -14.67 21.52 5.88
C VAL A 124 -13.32 21.86 6.53
N VAL A 125 -12.41 20.90 6.49
CA VAL A 125 -11.10 20.91 7.19
C VAL A 125 -9.97 20.58 6.22
N GLY A 126 -8.73 20.83 6.64
CA GLY A 126 -7.54 20.43 5.89
C GLY A 126 -6.30 21.23 6.25
N ASP A 127 -5.47 21.53 5.25
CA ASP A 127 -4.31 22.40 5.38
C ASP A 127 -4.53 23.75 4.66
N ASN A 128 -3.54 24.62 4.69
CA ASN A 128 -3.54 25.89 3.97
C ASN A 128 -2.14 26.19 3.43
N ILE A 129 -2.00 27.32 2.73
CA ILE A 129 -0.76 27.74 2.05
C ILE A 129 0.46 27.76 2.99
N ALA A 130 0.26 28.04 4.28
CA ALA A 130 1.35 28.10 5.25
C ALA A 130 2.01 26.75 5.55
N LEU A 131 1.38 25.63 5.17
CA LEU A 131 1.79 24.25 5.52
C LEU A 131 2.13 23.38 4.29
N ILE A 132 2.25 24.01 3.13
CA ILE A 132 2.36 23.34 1.82
C ILE A 132 3.36 24.07 0.93
N GLY A 133 4.01 23.35 0.01
CA GLY A 133 4.96 23.91 -0.92
C GLY A 133 6.43 23.84 -0.49
N GLU A 134 7.27 24.60 -1.19
CA GLU A 134 8.72 24.66 -0.94
C GLU A 134 9.02 25.14 0.49
N SER A 135 9.99 24.52 1.15
CA SER A 135 10.38 24.76 2.57
C SER A 135 9.31 24.49 3.64
N ARG A 136 8.13 23.97 3.27
CA ARG A 136 6.97 23.78 4.17
C ARG A 136 6.58 22.31 4.33
N SER A 137 7.57 21.41 4.37
CA SER A 137 7.35 20.00 4.72
C SER A 137 6.76 19.86 6.13
N THR A 138 5.78 18.97 6.29
CA THR A 138 5.09 18.74 7.57
C THR A 138 5.47 17.38 8.15
N ALA A 139 5.90 17.36 9.41
CA ALA A 139 6.37 16.12 10.05
C ALA A 139 5.24 15.24 10.59
N THR A 140 4.21 15.83 11.19
CA THR A 140 3.15 15.05 11.86
C THR A 140 2.10 14.51 10.89
N LEU A 141 1.83 15.23 9.79
CA LEU A 141 0.72 14.99 8.84
C LEU A 141 -0.68 15.10 9.45
N GLU A 142 -0.83 15.50 10.71
CA GLU A 142 -2.13 15.70 11.35
C GLU A 142 -2.81 16.98 10.86
N LEU A 143 -4.14 17.08 11.03
CA LEU A 143 -4.83 18.36 10.91
C LEU A 143 -4.23 19.37 11.90
N TYR A 144 -3.70 20.47 11.38
CA TYR A 144 -2.98 21.46 12.16
C TYR A 144 -3.95 22.41 12.90
N GLY A 145 -3.52 22.92 14.06
CA GLY A 145 -4.30 23.84 14.89
C GLY A 145 -5.51 23.20 15.57
N ALA A 146 -6.57 23.99 15.75
CA ALA A 146 -7.73 23.62 16.56
C ALA A 146 -8.74 22.70 15.85
N GLN A 147 -8.46 22.28 14.61
CA GLN A 147 -9.38 21.50 13.79
C GLN A 147 -9.73 20.13 14.40
N ARG A 148 -8.79 19.48 15.10
CA ARG A 148 -9.06 18.23 15.81
C ARG A 148 -10.14 18.42 16.89
N ALA A 149 -9.98 19.45 17.73
CA ALA A 149 -10.94 19.77 18.79
C ALA A 149 -12.31 20.14 18.20
N LEU A 150 -12.33 20.86 17.08
CA LEU A 150 -13.56 21.14 16.34
C LEU A 150 -14.28 19.86 15.92
N LEU A 151 -13.60 18.92 15.28
CA LEU A 151 -14.22 17.67 14.81
C LEU A 151 -14.72 16.81 15.99
N GLU A 152 -13.97 16.75 17.09
CA GLU A 152 -14.40 16.06 18.31
C GLU A 152 -15.66 16.69 18.91
N ALA A 153 -15.72 18.02 18.99
CA ALA A 153 -16.88 18.74 19.52
C ALA A 153 -18.11 18.59 18.62
N LEU A 154 -17.93 18.63 17.29
CA LEU A 154 -19.00 18.40 16.32
C LEU A 154 -19.52 16.95 16.41
N ALA A 155 -18.63 15.95 16.45
CA ALA A 155 -19.03 14.56 16.61
C ALA A 155 -19.79 14.32 17.92
N ALA A 156 -19.40 14.98 19.01
CA ALA A 156 -20.09 14.90 20.31
C ALA A 156 -21.54 15.44 20.29
N THR A 157 -21.94 16.18 19.25
CA THR A 157 -23.34 16.60 19.09
C THR A 157 -24.26 15.46 18.66
N GLY A 158 -23.71 14.36 18.14
CA GLY A 158 -24.47 13.22 17.62
C GLY A 158 -25.24 13.52 16.33
N LYS A 159 -24.96 14.64 15.67
CA LYS A 159 -25.60 15.03 14.41
C LYS A 159 -24.93 14.30 13.24
N PRO A 160 -25.71 13.94 12.20
CA PRO A 160 -25.14 13.43 10.96
C PRO A 160 -24.06 14.38 10.43
N MET A 161 -22.88 13.86 10.15
CA MET A 161 -21.71 14.66 9.80
C MET A 161 -21.03 14.15 8.53
N VAL A 162 -20.80 15.07 7.60
CA VAL A 162 -19.92 14.89 6.45
C VAL A 162 -18.64 15.66 6.70
N VAL A 163 -17.49 14.98 6.64
CA VAL A 163 -16.18 15.63 6.66
C VAL A 163 -15.72 15.83 5.21
N VAL A 164 -15.49 17.08 4.82
CA VAL A 164 -14.91 17.44 3.52
C VAL A 164 -13.46 17.86 3.75
N LEU A 165 -12.54 17.11 3.18
CA LEU A 165 -11.11 17.36 3.26
C LEU A 165 -10.64 18.18 2.05
N VAL A 166 -10.41 19.47 2.25
CA VAL A 166 -9.74 20.38 1.30
C VAL A 166 -8.29 20.52 1.76
N ALA A 167 -7.40 19.71 1.19
CA ALA A 167 -6.02 19.60 1.64
C ALA A 167 -5.06 19.31 0.47
N SER A 168 -3.81 19.76 0.55
CA SER A 168 -2.83 19.55 -0.51
C SER A 168 -2.32 18.11 -0.66
N LYS A 169 -2.40 17.34 0.42
CA LYS A 169 -1.80 16.01 0.56
C LYS A 169 -2.61 15.15 1.52
N PRO A 170 -2.35 13.82 1.58
CA PRO A 170 -2.91 12.97 2.62
C PRO A 170 -2.61 13.49 4.03
N LEU A 171 -3.65 13.64 4.85
CA LEU A 171 -3.55 14.01 6.27
C LEU A 171 -4.03 12.86 7.16
N ILE A 172 -3.44 12.74 8.34
CA ILE A 172 -3.91 11.85 9.40
C ILE A 172 -5.17 12.46 9.99
N LEU A 173 -6.23 11.68 9.95
CA LEU A 173 -7.55 12.09 10.43
C LEU A 173 -7.77 11.60 11.86
N PRO A 174 -8.29 12.44 12.77
CA PRO A 174 -8.65 11.99 14.11
C PRO A 174 -9.83 11.03 14.07
N ASP A 175 -9.99 10.21 15.12
CA ASP A 175 -11.09 9.26 15.28
C ASP A 175 -12.48 9.88 15.02
N ALA A 176 -12.69 11.12 15.45
CA ALA A 176 -13.94 11.85 15.22
C ALA A 176 -14.27 12.03 13.74
N ALA A 177 -13.27 12.25 12.89
CA ALA A 177 -13.44 12.32 11.44
C ALA A 177 -13.72 10.93 10.84
N LEU A 178 -13.00 9.91 11.32
CA LEU A 178 -13.14 8.53 10.83
C LEU A 178 -14.48 7.88 11.19
N LYS A 179 -15.14 8.39 12.23
CA LYS A 179 -16.48 7.98 12.66
C LYS A 179 -17.60 8.85 12.07
N ALA A 180 -17.26 9.84 11.23
CA ALA A 180 -18.27 10.63 10.52
C ALA A 180 -19.05 9.74 9.54
N ASP A 181 -20.30 10.10 9.26
CA ASP A 181 -21.16 9.33 8.34
C ASP A 181 -20.63 9.35 6.91
N ALA A 182 -19.88 10.38 6.51
CA ALA A 182 -19.17 10.40 5.24
C ALA A 182 -17.89 11.23 5.30
N ILE A 183 -16.92 10.85 4.47
CA ILE A 183 -15.68 11.60 4.22
C ILE A 183 -15.56 11.81 2.72
N VAL A 184 -15.32 13.05 2.31
CA VAL A 184 -15.06 13.43 0.91
C VAL A 184 -13.69 14.08 0.85
N CYS A 185 -12.73 13.47 0.15
CA CYS A 185 -11.43 14.08 -0.12
C CYS A 185 -11.49 14.85 -1.45
N ALA A 186 -11.29 16.17 -1.38
CA ALA A 186 -11.37 17.08 -2.51
C ALA A 186 -9.99 17.55 -3.02
N PHE A 187 -8.93 17.25 -2.27
CA PHE A 187 -7.61 17.86 -2.42
C PHE A 187 -7.69 19.40 -2.53
N ASN A 188 -7.00 20.00 -3.51
CA ASN A 188 -7.21 21.40 -3.94
C ASN A 188 -8.07 21.40 -5.23
N PRO A 189 -9.41 21.56 -5.13
CA PRO A 189 -10.32 21.31 -6.24
C PRO A 189 -10.47 22.50 -7.22
N GLY A 190 -9.66 23.56 -7.06
CA GLY A 190 -9.64 24.71 -7.96
C GLY A 190 -10.87 25.61 -7.87
N MET A 191 -11.03 26.50 -8.86
CA MET A 191 -12.05 27.56 -8.86
C MET A 191 -13.49 27.05 -8.84
N ARG A 192 -13.77 25.92 -9.48
CA ARG A 192 -15.13 25.31 -9.51
C ARG A 192 -15.34 24.23 -8.45
N GLY A 193 -14.35 24.04 -7.58
CA GLY A 193 -14.31 22.91 -6.65
C GLY A 193 -15.48 22.86 -5.69
N GLY A 194 -15.87 24.00 -5.11
CA GLY A 194 -17.01 24.07 -4.21
C GLY A 194 -18.34 23.74 -4.89
N LEU A 195 -18.51 24.13 -6.17
CA LEU A 195 -19.70 23.77 -6.95
C LEU A 195 -19.75 22.26 -7.20
N ALA A 196 -18.64 21.65 -7.65
CA ALA A 196 -18.57 20.21 -7.87
C ALA A 196 -18.79 19.41 -6.58
N LEU A 197 -18.29 19.91 -5.44
CA LEU A 197 -18.55 19.31 -4.14
C LEU A 197 -20.02 19.39 -3.76
N ALA A 198 -20.69 20.53 -3.97
CA ALA A 198 -22.11 20.64 -3.72
C ALA A 198 -22.96 19.74 -4.65
N GLU A 199 -22.62 19.67 -5.93
CA GLU A 199 -23.22 18.72 -6.88
C GLU A 199 -23.07 17.27 -6.38
N LEU A 200 -21.90 16.90 -5.87
CA LEU A 200 -21.64 15.57 -5.31
C LEU A 200 -22.46 15.34 -4.04
N LEU A 201 -22.44 16.27 -3.08
CA LEU A 201 -23.13 16.15 -1.80
C LEU A 201 -24.65 16.02 -1.98
N PHE A 202 -25.22 16.76 -2.93
CA PHE A 202 -26.65 16.67 -3.26
C PHE A 202 -26.97 15.60 -4.31
N GLY A 203 -26.00 14.79 -4.72
CA GLY A 203 -26.21 13.67 -5.65
C GLY A 203 -26.64 14.09 -7.07
N GLN A 204 -26.26 15.28 -7.51
CA GLN A 204 -26.40 15.73 -8.89
C GLN A 204 -25.32 15.10 -9.81
N ILE A 205 -24.17 14.75 -9.23
CA ILE A 205 -23.12 13.96 -9.88
C ILE A 205 -22.78 12.71 -9.06
N GLU A 206 -22.20 11.73 -9.72
CA GLU A 206 -21.73 10.49 -9.09
C GLU A 206 -20.25 10.60 -8.70
N PRO A 207 -19.84 10.15 -7.50
CA PRO A 207 -18.44 10.08 -7.16
C PRO A 207 -17.73 9.02 -8.01
N ALA A 208 -16.70 9.45 -8.73
CA ALA A 208 -15.88 8.61 -9.62
C ALA A 208 -14.37 8.69 -9.31
N GLY A 209 -13.97 9.52 -8.34
CA GLY A 209 -12.58 9.64 -7.93
C GLY A 209 -12.03 8.35 -7.31
N ARG A 210 -10.75 8.06 -7.56
CA ARG A 210 -9.96 7.04 -6.87
C ARG A 210 -8.64 7.65 -6.41
N LEU A 211 -8.16 7.27 -5.23
CA LEU A 211 -6.98 7.84 -4.62
C LEU A 211 -5.72 7.54 -5.45
N PRO A 212 -4.98 8.55 -5.92
CA PRO A 212 -3.71 8.35 -6.60
C PRO A 212 -2.54 8.20 -5.61
N ILE A 213 -2.81 8.26 -4.31
CA ILE A 213 -1.81 8.22 -3.23
C ILE A 213 -2.43 7.60 -1.96
N THR A 214 -1.64 6.85 -1.20
CA THR A 214 -2.06 6.21 0.05
C THR A 214 -2.08 7.21 1.22
N PHE A 215 -3.08 7.10 2.10
CA PHE A 215 -3.15 7.82 3.37
C PHE A 215 -2.59 6.97 4.51
N ALA A 216 -1.63 7.51 5.26
CA ALA A 216 -1.08 6.88 6.45
C ALA A 216 -2.01 7.08 7.67
N ARG A 217 -1.98 6.14 8.61
CA ARG A 217 -2.63 6.28 9.94
C ARG A 217 -1.81 7.11 10.92
N HIS A 218 -0.49 7.11 10.73
CA HIS A 218 0.46 7.83 11.55
C HIS A 218 1.72 8.12 10.74
N ALA A 219 2.45 9.19 11.03
CA ALA A 219 3.70 9.51 10.33
C ALA A 219 4.77 8.42 10.48
N GLY A 220 4.77 7.71 11.62
CA GLY A 220 5.64 6.55 11.87
C GLY A 220 5.33 5.33 10.99
N GLN A 221 4.21 5.31 10.26
CA GLN A 221 3.88 4.25 9.30
C GLN A 221 4.61 4.43 7.96
N LEU A 222 5.20 5.60 7.71
CA LEU A 222 5.85 5.89 6.44
C LEU A 222 7.08 4.99 6.20
N PRO A 223 7.32 4.55 4.94
CA PRO A 223 6.53 4.86 3.74
C PRO A 223 5.30 3.95 3.53
N VAL A 224 4.20 4.50 3.00
CA VAL A 224 2.92 3.78 2.78
C VAL A 224 2.49 3.61 1.31
N TYR A 225 3.39 3.82 0.34
CA TYR A 225 3.05 3.59 -1.07
C TYR A 225 2.64 2.12 -1.31
N TYR A 226 1.69 1.84 -2.21
CA TYR A 226 1.08 0.51 -2.31
C TYR A 226 2.02 -0.59 -2.83
N ASN A 227 2.99 -0.22 -3.66
CA ASN A 227 3.94 -1.09 -4.34
C ASN A 227 5.18 -1.35 -3.46
N GLN A 228 4.95 -1.77 -2.23
CA GLN A 228 6.00 -2.12 -1.26
C GLN A 228 6.84 -3.29 -1.76
N ILE A 229 8.13 -3.28 -1.39
CA ILE A 229 9.06 -4.36 -1.70
C ILE A 229 8.84 -5.53 -0.73
N ASN A 230 8.79 -6.76 -1.24
CA ASN A 230 8.73 -7.95 -0.38
C ASN A 230 10.09 -8.20 0.30
N GLY A 231 10.08 -8.56 1.58
CA GLY A 231 11.29 -8.87 2.36
C GLY A 231 11.18 -8.62 3.86
N GLN A 232 10.13 -7.92 4.32
CA GLN A 232 9.94 -7.62 5.74
C GLN A 232 9.66 -8.88 6.58
N HIS A 233 10.32 -8.98 7.74
CA HIS A 233 9.96 -9.96 8.77
C HIS A 233 8.80 -9.44 9.61
N GLY A 234 7.66 -10.12 9.51
CA GLY A 234 6.40 -9.67 10.12
C GLY A 234 5.60 -8.73 9.22
N HIS A 235 4.41 -8.34 9.68
CA HIS A 235 3.43 -7.59 8.90
C HIS A 235 2.73 -6.49 9.72
N ARG A 236 3.35 -6.06 10.82
CA ARG A 236 2.81 -5.05 11.74
C ARG A 236 3.95 -4.39 12.52
N TYR A 237 3.73 -3.14 12.94
CA TYR A 237 4.44 -2.59 14.09
C TYR A 237 3.91 -3.26 15.38
N ALA A 238 4.66 -3.14 16.47
CA ALA A 238 4.22 -3.68 17.76
C ALA A 238 2.91 -3.02 18.25
N ASP A 239 2.73 -1.75 17.92
CA ASP A 239 1.66 -0.85 18.38
C ASP A 239 0.77 -0.30 17.24
N LEU A 240 1.09 -0.58 15.98
CA LEU A 240 0.34 -0.09 14.82
C LEU A 240 0.25 -1.13 13.69
N THR A 241 -0.89 -1.17 12.99
CA THR A 241 -1.05 -1.99 11.77
C THR A 241 -0.24 -1.44 10.59
N LEU A 242 0.15 -2.30 9.64
CA LEU A 242 0.67 -1.84 8.33
C LEU A 242 -0.44 -1.46 7.35
N GLU A 243 -1.70 -1.79 7.65
CA GLU A 243 -2.83 -1.37 6.81
C GLU A 243 -2.94 0.16 6.81
N PRO A 244 -2.97 0.81 5.64
CA PRO A 244 -3.11 2.26 5.57
C PRO A 244 -4.49 2.70 6.06
N GLN A 245 -4.64 4.01 6.23
CA GLN A 245 -5.93 4.64 6.51
C GLN A 245 -6.86 4.48 5.31
N PHE A 246 -6.35 4.82 4.12
CA PHE A 246 -6.98 4.63 2.82
C PHE A 246 -5.91 4.27 1.81
N ALA A 247 -6.04 3.16 1.11
CA ALA A 247 -5.04 2.69 0.14
C ALA A 247 -5.12 3.44 -1.20
N PHE A 248 -4.00 3.44 -1.93
CA PHE A 248 -4.00 3.77 -3.36
C PHE A 248 -5.09 2.99 -4.10
N GLY A 249 -5.81 3.69 -4.98
CA GLY A 249 -6.88 3.11 -5.79
C GLY A 249 -8.24 3.04 -5.09
N GLU A 250 -8.34 3.35 -3.80
CA GLU A 250 -9.61 3.39 -3.10
C GLU A 250 -10.48 4.58 -3.53
N GLY A 251 -11.78 4.40 -3.46
CA GLY A 251 -12.78 5.43 -3.68
C GLY A 251 -14.14 4.79 -3.89
N LEU A 252 -15.19 5.43 -3.40
CA LEU A 252 -16.54 4.88 -3.41
C LEU A 252 -17.38 5.50 -4.54
N SER A 253 -18.46 4.80 -4.89
CA SER A 253 -19.55 5.31 -5.72
C SER A 253 -20.82 5.40 -4.86
N TYR A 254 -21.89 6.06 -5.35
CA TYR A 254 -23.23 5.96 -4.76
C TYR A 254 -23.99 4.70 -5.21
N THR A 255 -23.35 3.83 -5.98
CA THR A 255 -23.87 2.51 -6.33
C THR A 255 -22.88 1.42 -5.93
N THR A 256 -23.28 0.16 -6.08
CA THR A 256 -22.45 -1.00 -5.74
C THR A 256 -22.06 -1.75 -7.01
N MET A 257 -20.76 -1.98 -7.18
CA MET A 257 -20.20 -2.72 -8.31
C MET A 257 -19.73 -4.11 -7.90
N ALA A 258 -20.20 -5.13 -8.63
CA ALA A 258 -19.69 -6.49 -8.51
C ALA A 258 -18.79 -6.83 -9.71
N TYR A 259 -17.64 -7.43 -9.43
CA TYR A 259 -16.70 -7.94 -10.42
C TYR A 259 -16.81 -9.47 -10.48
N SER A 260 -16.86 -10.04 -11.68
CA SER A 260 -16.89 -11.50 -11.89
C SER A 260 -16.17 -11.90 -13.17
N ASP A 261 -15.95 -13.21 -13.33
CA ASP A 261 -15.54 -13.83 -14.59
C ASP A 261 -14.25 -13.24 -15.20
N LEU A 262 -13.24 -12.98 -14.36
CA LEU A 262 -11.91 -12.65 -14.86
C LEU A 262 -11.35 -13.84 -15.64
N VAL A 263 -11.13 -13.66 -16.94
CA VAL A 263 -10.58 -14.67 -17.84
C VAL A 263 -9.40 -14.09 -18.58
N ILE A 264 -8.24 -14.74 -18.48
CA ILE A 264 -7.09 -14.48 -19.34
C ILE A 264 -7.26 -15.36 -20.58
N ALA A 265 -7.35 -14.75 -21.76
CA ALA A 265 -7.64 -15.49 -23.00
C ALA A 265 -6.50 -16.43 -23.41
N GLN A 266 -5.26 -15.99 -23.20
CA GLN A 266 -4.03 -16.75 -23.48
C GLN A 266 -3.08 -16.60 -22.29
N PRO A 267 -2.96 -17.62 -21.42
CA PRO A 267 -2.11 -17.53 -20.22
C PRO A 267 -0.62 -17.56 -20.56
N ASP A 268 -0.25 -18.18 -21.68
CA ASP A 268 1.11 -18.21 -22.19
C ASP A 268 1.28 -17.14 -23.28
N VAL A 269 2.16 -16.18 -23.02
CA VAL A 269 2.45 -15.05 -23.91
C VAL A 269 3.95 -14.94 -24.16
N THR A 270 4.33 -14.47 -25.34
CA THR A 270 5.72 -14.15 -25.68
C THR A 270 6.10 -12.79 -25.08
N ALA A 271 7.40 -12.49 -25.05
CA ALA A 271 7.94 -11.21 -24.57
C ALA A 271 7.38 -9.98 -25.32
N GLU A 272 7.18 -10.12 -26.63
CA GLU A 272 6.59 -9.09 -27.49
C GLU A 272 5.06 -9.23 -27.57
N GLY A 273 4.49 -10.14 -26.78
CA GLY A 273 3.09 -10.48 -26.80
C GLY A 273 2.20 -9.44 -26.11
N LEU A 274 0.90 -9.67 -26.26
CA LEU A 274 -0.15 -8.89 -25.60
C LEU A 274 -0.95 -9.82 -24.70
N LEU A 275 -0.93 -9.56 -23.40
CA LEU A 275 -1.83 -10.22 -22.46
C LEU A 275 -3.23 -9.64 -22.65
N ARG A 276 -4.18 -10.51 -23.05
CA ARG A 276 -5.60 -10.16 -23.15
C ARG A 276 -6.37 -10.80 -22.02
N ALA A 277 -7.06 -9.99 -21.24
CA ALA A 277 -7.97 -10.42 -20.21
C ALA A 277 -9.33 -9.76 -20.39
N ARG A 278 -10.38 -10.43 -19.91
CA ARG A 278 -11.71 -9.84 -19.81
C ARG A 278 -12.25 -10.02 -18.40
N ILE A 279 -13.01 -9.05 -17.93
CA ILE A 279 -13.68 -9.10 -16.63
C ILE A 279 -15.09 -8.54 -16.77
N THR A 280 -16.06 -9.11 -16.07
CA THR A 280 -17.44 -8.63 -16.09
C THR A 280 -17.68 -7.69 -14.92
N LEU A 281 -18.19 -6.50 -15.22
CA LEU A 281 -18.75 -5.57 -14.25
C LEU A 281 -20.26 -5.71 -14.19
N HIS A 282 -20.83 -5.74 -13.00
CA HIS A 282 -22.27 -5.70 -12.78
C HIS A 282 -22.63 -4.61 -11.78
N ASN A 283 -23.37 -3.59 -12.24
CA ASN A 283 -23.87 -2.56 -11.35
C ASN A 283 -25.10 -3.10 -10.62
N THR A 284 -24.90 -3.44 -9.35
CA THR A 284 -25.91 -4.07 -8.48
C THR A 284 -26.76 -3.06 -7.73
N GLY A 285 -26.45 -1.78 -7.83
CA GLY A 285 -27.23 -0.72 -7.19
C GLY A 285 -28.16 0.01 -8.16
N THR A 286 -28.67 1.16 -7.70
CA THR A 286 -29.73 1.92 -8.35
C THR A 286 -29.25 3.18 -9.07
N ARG A 287 -27.97 3.53 -8.93
CA ARG A 287 -27.37 4.74 -9.54
C ARG A 287 -26.33 4.35 -10.59
N PRO A 288 -26.13 5.17 -11.64
CA PRO A 288 -25.07 4.91 -12.61
C PRO A 288 -23.69 5.04 -11.95
N ALA A 289 -22.68 4.39 -12.52
CA ALA A 289 -21.29 4.56 -12.11
C ALA A 289 -20.36 4.74 -13.30
N LEU A 290 -19.36 5.61 -13.13
CA LEU A 290 -18.13 5.57 -13.90
C LEU A 290 -17.11 4.79 -13.05
N GLU A 291 -16.98 3.49 -13.32
CA GLU A 291 -16.13 2.60 -12.55
C GLU A 291 -14.71 2.58 -13.12
N THR A 292 -13.70 2.73 -12.27
CA THR A 292 -12.28 2.66 -12.66
C THR A 292 -11.74 1.25 -12.37
N VAL A 293 -11.70 0.41 -13.41
CA VAL A 293 -11.09 -0.92 -13.36
C VAL A 293 -9.57 -0.77 -13.36
N GLN A 294 -8.90 -1.21 -12.29
CA GLN A 294 -7.46 -1.09 -12.11
C GLN A 294 -6.78 -2.45 -12.35
N VAL A 295 -5.72 -2.46 -13.15
CA VAL A 295 -4.98 -3.68 -13.53
C VAL A 295 -3.61 -3.66 -12.87
N TYR A 296 -3.41 -4.59 -11.94
CA TYR A 296 -2.16 -4.77 -11.23
C TYR A 296 -1.46 -6.04 -11.69
N VAL A 297 -0.14 -5.97 -11.85
CA VAL A 297 0.71 -7.13 -12.11
C VAL A 297 1.65 -7.33 -10.94
N ARG A 298 1.80 -8.59 -10.53
CA ARG A 298 2.83 -9.04 -9.61
C ARG A 298 3.72 -10.02 -10.35
N ASP A 299 5.01 -9.70 -10.39
CA ASP A 299 6.02 -10.68 -10.75
C ASP A 299 6.27 -11.58 -9.54
N LEU A 300 6.01 -12.88 -9.70
CA LEU A 300 6.05 -13.82 -8.58
C LEU A 300 7.48 -14.17 -8.17
N VAL A 301 8.42 -14.17 -9.12
CA VAL A 301 9.82 -14.55 -8.91
C VAL A 301 10.71 -13.60 -9.70
N THR A 302 11.51 -12.82 -9.00
CA THR A 302 12.37 -11.79 -9.57
C THR A 302 13.82 -12.01 -9.16
N SER A 303 14.77 -11.68 -10.04
CA SER A 303 16.22 -11.78 -9.76
C SER A 303 16.69 -10.75 -8.73
N VAL A 304 15.94 -9.67 -8.54
CA VAL A 304 16.09 -8.65 -7.50
C VAL A 304 14.79 -8.51 -6.73
N THR A 305 14.83 -8.15 -5.44
CA THR A 305 13.60 -7.89 -4.68
C THR A 305 12.79 -6.79 -5.36
N TRP A 306 11.51 -7.05 -5.60
CA TRP A 306 10.64 -6.14 -6.34
C TRP A 306 9.31 -5.87 -5.62
N ALA A 307 8.56 -4.91 -6.15
CA ALA A 307 7.25 -4.55 -5.65
C ALA A 307 6.30 -5.75 -5.64
N ASN A 308 5.47 -5.85 -4.60
CA ASN A 308 4.47 -6.89 -4.43
C ASN A 308 3.36 -6.85 -5.50
N ARG A 309 3.11 -5.70 -6.12
CA ARG A 309 2.27 -5.46 -7.29
C ARG A 309 2.51 -4.05 -7.82
N GLU A 310 2.33 -3.85 -9.12
CA GLU A 310 2.39 -2.54 -9.77
C GLU A 310 1.15 -2.34 -10.64
N LEU A 311 0.56 -1.14 -10.62
CA LEU A 311 -0.46 -0.72 -11.57
C LEU A 311 0.17 -0.65 -12.96
N LYS A 312 -0.41 -1.35 -13.93
CA LYS A 312 0.06 -1.35 -15.32
C LYS A 312 -0.94 -0.72 -16.29
N ALA A 313 -2.23 -0.84 -15.99
CA ALA A 313 -3.28 -0.24 -16.77
C ALA A 313 -4.48 0.12 -15.90
N TYR A 314 -5.33 1.01 -16.39
CA TYR A 314 -6.66 1.22 -15.85
C TYR A 314 -7.62 1.53 -16.99
N ARG A 315 -8.91 1.27 -16.76
CA ARG A 315 -9.97 1.61 -17.70
C ARG A 315 -11.18 2.14 -16.95
N GLN A 316 -11.68 3.29 -17.38
CA GLN A 316 -12.94 3.84 -16.88
C GLN A 316 -14.10 3.36 -17.74
N VAL A 317 -15.14 2.84 -17.09
CA VAL A 317 -16.28 2.23 -17.76
C VAL A 317 -17.57 2.75 -17.15
N GLN A 318 -18.43 3.32 -18.00
CA GLN A 318 -19.77 3.70 -17.59
C GLN A 318 -20.64 2.44 -17.48
N VAL A 319 -21.26 2.22 -16.32
CA VAL A 319 -22.16 1.10 -16.06
C VAL A 319 -23.49 1.63 -15.52
N ALA A 320 -24.55 1.52 -16.33
CA ALA A 320 -25.91 1.87 -15.93
C ALA A 320 -26.42 0.96 -14.80
N PRO A 321 -27.40 1.39 -13.98
CA PRO A 321 -28.00 0.55 -12.94
C PRO A 321 -28.49 -0.79 -13.50
N GLY A 322 -28.18 -1.90 -12.82
CA GLY A 322 -28.54 -3.26 -13.24
C GLY A 322 -27.81 -3.79 -14.48
N ALA A 323 -26.97 -2.98 -15.15
CA ALA A 323 -26.28 -3.40 -16.36
C ALA A 323 -25.07 -4.29 -16.04
N ARG A 324 -24.81 -5.23 -16.95
CA ARG A 324 -23.58 -6.01 -17.01
C ARG A 324 -22.76 -5.61 -18.21
N VAL A 325 -21.48 -5.32 -18.01
CA VAL A 325 -20.55 -4.89 -19.06
C VAL A 325 -19.31 -5.77 -19.00
N VAL A 326 -18.94 -6.38 -20.13
CA VAL A 326 -17.66 -7.07 -20.27
C VAL A 326 -16.60 -6.04 -20.62
N VAL A 327 -15.54 -5.99 -19.81
CA VAL A 327 -14.42 -5.08 -19.96
C VAL A 327 -13.23 -5.87 -20.47
N GLU A 328 -12.84 -5.57 -21.70
CA GLU A 328 -11.59 -6.09 -22.29
C GLU A 328 -10.40 -5.27 -21.78
N LEU A 329 -9.32 -5.97 -21.43
CA LEU A 329 -8.09 -5.45 -20.87
C LEU A 329 -6.92 -5.98 -21.69
N ASP A 330 -6.18 -5.06 -22.29
CA ASP A 330 -4.99 -5.35 -23.08
C ASP A 330 -3.77 -4.80 -22.32
N LEU A 331 -2.77 -5.67 -22.09
CA LEU A 331 -1.53 -5.31 -21.42
C LEU A 331 -0.32 -5.84 -22.21
N PRO A 332 0.51 -4.97 -22.81
CA PRO A 332 1.77 -5.40 -23.42
C PRO A 332 2.66 -6.11 -22.40
N VAL A 333 3.22 -7.27 -22.78
CA VAL A 333 4.13 -8.00 -21.89
C VAL A 333 5.39 -7.20 -21.61
N ALA A 334 5.83 -6.36 -22.56
CA ALA A 334 6.94 -5.44 -22.39
C ALA A 334 6.74 -4.39 -21.26
N ASP A 335 5.51 -4.16 -20.79
CA ASP A 335 5.25 -3.28 -19.64
C ASP A 335 5.45 -4.01 -18.30
N CYS A 336 5.67 -5.33 -18.35
CA CYS A 336 6.05 -6.16 -17.22
C CYS A 336 7.58 -6.11 -16.99
N SER A 337 8.01 -6.57 -15.82
CA SER A 337 9.31 -6.26 -15.21
C SER A 337 10.57 -6.63 -16.00
N PRO A 338 10.70 -7.78 -16.67
CA PRO A 338 11.97 -8.20 -17.25
C PRO A 338 12.56 -7.24 -18.28
N GLU A 339 11.70 -6.67 -19.13
CA GLU A 339 12.03 -5.77 -20.22
C GLU A 339 12.42 -4.38 -19.70
N ARG A 340 11.73 -3.92 -18.65
CA ARG A 340 12.04 -2.68 -17.94
C ARG A 340 13.34 -2.78 -17.13
N MET A 341 13.63 -3.95 -16.56
CA MET A 341 14.81 -4.18 -15.74
C MET A 341 16.08 -4.31 -16.58
N ALA A 342 15.98 -4.82 -17.81
CA ALA A 342 17.14 -5.03 -18.66
C ALA A 342 18.07 -3.79 -18.84
N PRO A 343 17.56 -2.59 -19.17
CA PRO A 343 18.39 -1.39 -19.24
C PRO A 343 18.89 -0.90 -17.87
N ILE A 344 18.20 -1.24 -16.77
CA ILE A 344 18.57 -0.80 -15.41
C ILE A 344 19.72 -1.64 -14.84
N CYS A 345 19.63 -2.96 -15.00
CA CYS A 345 20.63 -3.89 -14.46
C CYS A 345 21.72 -4.28 -15.47
N GLY A 346 21.57 -3.91 -16.75
CA GLY A 346 22.49 -4.29 -17.81
C GLY A 346 22.44 -5.77 -18.20
N ILE A 347 21.41 -6.51 -17.76
CA ILE A 347 21.20 -7.93 -18.07
C ILE A 347 20.07 -8.03 -19.09
N PRO A 348 20.23 -8.74 -20.23
CA PRO A 348 19.16 -8.90 -21.21
C PRO A 348 17.86 -9.44 -20.59
N ALA A 349 16.71 -8.93 -21.03
CA ALA A 349 15.40 -9.35 -20.52
C ALA A 349 15.19 -10.87 -20.66
N ASP A 350 15.70 -11.46 -21.76
CA ASP A 350 15.67 -12.91 -21.98
C ASP A 350 16.46 -13.66 -20.93
N THR A 351 17.63 -13.16 -20.53
CA THR A 351 18.42 -13.73 -19.44
C THR A 351 17.72 -13.56 -18.10
N LEU A 352 17.08 -12.41 -17.83
CA LEU A 352 16.28 -12.22 -16.61
C LEU A 352 15.11 -13.20 -16.56
N ARG A 353 14.42 -13.44 -17.69
CA ARG A 353 13.33 -14.40 -17.80
C ARG A 353 13.82 -15.84 -17.73
N GLU A 354 14.95 -16.17 -18.34
CA GLU A 354 15.56 -17.50 -18.28
C GLU A 354 15.99 -17.83 -16.85
N VAL A 355 16.64 -16.88 -16.17
CA VAL A 355 17.01 -16.98 -14.76
C VAL A 355 15.76 -17.12 -13.89
N ALA A 356 14.77 -16.24 -14.05
CA ALA A 356 13.52 -16.30 -13.30
C ALA A 356 12.76 -17.61 -13.55
N ARG A 357 12.70 -18.11 -14.79
CA ARG A 357 12.08 -19.41 -15.13
C ARG A 357 12.89 -20.57 -14.56
N ALA A 358 14.21 -20.57 -14.71
CA ALA A 358 15.08 -21.60 -14.15
C ALA A 358 14.92 -21.69 -12.64
N TYR A 359 14.77 -20.55 -11.94
CA TYR A 359 14.49 -20.51 -10.51
C TYR A 359 13.03 -20.88 -10.18
N ALA A 360 12.04 -20.40 -10.93
CA ALA A 360 10.62 -20.69 -10.71
C ALA A 360 10.24 -22.15 -11.00
N THR A 361 10.92 -22.82 -11.94
CA THR A 361 10.74 -24.24 -12.25
C THR A 361 11.75 -25.14 -11.53
N SER A 362 12.74 -24.57 -10.85
CA SER A 362 13.63 -25.33 -9.98
C SER A 362 12.88 -25.67 -8.69
N PRO A 363 12.65 -26.96 -8.37
CA PRO A 363 11.84 -27.35 -7.21
C PRO A 363 12.49 -27.04 -5.85
N ALA A 364 13.65 -26.36 -5.82
CA ALA A 364 14.48 -26.17 -4.63
C ALA A 364 15.20 -24.81 -4.56
N SER A 365 14.76 -23.77 -5.26
CA SER A 365 15.47 -22.48 -5.18
C SER A 365 14.59 -21.26 -5.33
N MET A 366 14.60 -20.42 -4.28
CA MET A 366 14.65 -18.98 -4.43
C MET A 366 16.09 -18.54 -4.13
N ILE A 367 16.83 -18.11 -5.14
CA ILE A 367 18.04 -17.32 -4.96
C ILE A 367 17.63 -15.85 -5.11
N LEU A 368 17.61 -15.11 -4.01
CA LEU A 368 17.59 -13.65 -4.06
C LEU A 368 19.03 -13.20 -4.30
N TRP A 369 19.32 -12.68 -5.49
CA TRP A 369 20.54 -11.90 -5.68
C TRP A 369 20.31 -10.54 -5.03
N GLY A 370 20.86 -10.36 -3.83
CA GLY A 370 20.99 -9.07 -3.17
C GLY A 370 22.31 -8.43 -3.56
N MET A 371 22.26 -7.35 -4.35
CA MET A 371 23.36 -6.39 -4.41
C MET A 371 23.32 -5.53 -3.13
N GLY A 372 24.04 -5.97 -2.10
CA GLY A 372 24.56 -5.08 -1.08
C GLY A 372 26.01 -4.75 -1.41
N VAL A 373 26.28 -3.74 -2.24
CA VAL A 373 27.60 -3.11 -2.21
C VAL A 373 27.65 -2.30 -0.93
N SER A 374 28.11 -2.89 0.18
CA SER A 374 28.54 -2.09 1.31
C SER A 374 29.85 -1.42 0.91
N GLN A 375 29.81 -0.13 0.57
CA GLN A 375 30.99 0.70 0.70
C GLN A 375 31.29 0.82 2.20
N HIS A 376 32.10 -0.09 2.74
CA HIS A 376 32.74 0.18 4.01
C HIS A 376 33.77 1.29 3.79
N VAL A 377 33.50 2.47 4.33
CA VAL A 377 34.43 3.61 4.38
C VAL A 377 35.54 3.39 5.42
N HIS A 378 35.81 2.13 5.81
CA HIS A 378 36.85 1.78 6.76
C HIS A 378 37.68 0.60 6.25
N GLY A 379 38.65 0.92 5.38
CA GLY A 379 40.03 0.44 5.50
C GLY A 379 40.31 -1.07 5.51
N ALA A 380 39.60 -1.87 4.71
CA ALA A 380 40.06 -3.21 4.34
C ALA A 380 39.85 -3.43 2.83
N ASP A 381 40.90 -3.87 2.15
CA ASP A 381 41.07 -3.92 0.68
C ASP A 381 40.18 -4.95 -0.06
N ASN A 382 38.91 -5.09 0.31
CA ASN A 382 37.95 -5.98 -0.36
C ASN A 382 36.78 -5.20 -0.97
N ALA A 383 37.07 -4.04 -1.57
CA ALA A 383 36.08 -3.30 -2.34
C ALA A 383 35.69 -4.13 -3.59
N GLY A 384 34.56 -4.84 -3.53
CA GLY A 384 34.01 -5.62 -4.64
C GLY A 384 33.49 -7.01 -4.30
N ASP A 385 33.78 -7.52 -3.10
CA ASP A 385 33.36 -8.87 -2.70
C ASP A 385 32.06 -8.86 -1.88
N VAL A 386 31.20 -9.87 -2.12
CA VAL A 386 29.96 -10.07 -1.36
C VAL A 386 30.31 -10.49 0.06
N LEU A 387 29.98 -9.65 1.05
CA LEU A 387 30.25 -9.91 2.47
C LEU A 387 29.16 -10.77 3.12
N THR A 388 27.89 -10.49 2.84
CA THR A 388 26.76 -11.27 3.36
C THR A 388 25.70 -11.50 2.28
N VAL A 389 24.95 -12.59 2.41
CA VAL A 389 23.83 -12.95 1.53
C VAL A 389 22.67 -13.44 2.40
N GLU A 390 21.47 -12.91 2.19
CA GLU A 390 20.26 -13.45 2.79
C GLU A 390 19.56 -14.39 1.81
N PHE A 391 19.14 -15.56 2.28
CA PHE A 391 18.45 -16.58 1.48
C PHE A 391 17.50 -17.41 2.34
N THR A 392 16.65 -18.22 1.73
CA THR A 392 15.70 -19.09 2.45
C THR A 392 15.91 -20.54 2.04
N VAL A 393 16.03 -21.45 3.02
CA VAL A 393 16.19 -22.90 2.80
C VAL A 393 15.01 -23.63 3.42
N ALA A 394 14.21 -24.34 2.61
CA ALA A 394 13.03 -25.08 3.09
C ALA A 394 12.08 -24.23 3.97
N GLY A 395 11.90 -22.95 3.63
CA GLY A 395 11.08 -22.00 4.39
C GLY A 395 11.77 -21.36 5.61
N ILE A 396 13.05 -21.68 5.87
CA ILE A 396 13.84 -21.11 6.97
C ILE A 396 14.72 -19.97 6.44
N PRO A 397 14.59 -18.73 6.96
CA PRO A 397 15.46 -17.62 6.59
C PRO A 397 16.89 -17.84 7.12
N CYS A 398 17.88 -17.60 6.26
CA CYS A 398 19.30 -17.82 6.50
C CYS A 398 20.12 -16.58 6.09
N LEU A 399 21.14 -16.25 6.88
CA LEU A 399 22.17 -15.26 6.52
C LEU A 399 23.49 -16.01 6.29
N GLY A 400 24.00 -15.95 5.06
CA GLY A 400 25.33 -16.40 4.69
C GLY A 400 26.34 -15.28 4.88
N LEU A 401 27.48 -15.58 5.51
CA LEU A 401 28.60 -14.67 5.68
C LEU A 401 29.79 -15.21 4.90
N ASN A 402 30.43 -14.37 4.09
CA ASN A 402 31.66 -14.71 3.40
C ASN A 402 32.83 -14.65 4.39
N GLY A 403 33.18 -15.80 4.98
CA GLY A 403 34.34 -15.94 5.85
C GLY A 403 35.68 -16.06 5.11
N GLY A 404 35.67 -16.11 3.78
CA GLY A 404 36.86 -16.42 2.96
C GLY A 404 37.17 -17.92 2.88
N PRO A 405 38.18 -18.31 2.06
CA PRO A 405 38.43 -19.71 1.66
C PRO A 405 38.93 -20.63 2.79
N ALA A 406 39.25 -20.07 3.96
CA ALA A 406 39.71 -20.81 5.13
C ALA A 406 38.57 -21.55 5.85
N PHE A 407 37.33 -21.09 5.72
CA PHE A 407 36.17 -21.70 6.38
C PHE A 407 35.42 -22.61 5.41
N ARG A 408 35.17 -23.85 5.82
CA ARG A 408 34.43 -24.84 5.03
C ARG A 408 33.31 -25.44 5.87
N HIS A 409 32.18 -25.72 5.23
CA HIS A 409 31.11 -26.47 5.87
C HIS A 409 31.57 -27.90 6.22
N THR A 410 31.08 -28.41 7.33
CA THR A 410 31.28 -29.79 7.79
C THR A 410 29.93 -30.42 8.08
N GLU A 411 29.92 -31.73 8.28
CA GLU A 411 28.74 -32.55 8.60
C GLU A 411 28.17 -32.27 9.99
N ALA A 412 28.86 -31.47 10.82
CA ALA A 412 28.38 -31.05 12.14
C ALA A 412 27.08 -30.22 12.06
N PHE A 413 26.78 -29.66 10.88
CA PHE A 413 25.50 -29.03 10.59
C PHE A 413 24.90 -29.65 9.33
N SER A 414 23.61 -29.95 9.36
CA SER A 414 22.87 -30.43 8.20
C SER A 414 21.41 -30.01 8.23
N PHE A 415 20.81 -29.90 7.06
CA PHE A 415 19.36 -29.76 6.92
C PHE A 415 18.73 -31.15 6.86
N GLN A 416 17.89 -31.47 7.84
CA GLN A 416 17.06 -32.67 7.79
C GLN A 416 15.69 -32.32 7.20
N VAL A 417 15.31 -33.03 6.15
CA VAL A 417 14.05 -32.84 5.43
C VAL A 417 13.23 -34.11 5.55
N ALA A 418 12.09 -34.00 6.24
CA ALA A 418 11.12 -35.08 6.33
C ALA A 418 10.37 -35.23 5.00
N THR A 419 10.21 -36.47 4.52
CA THR A 419 9.42 -36.77 3.30
C THR A 419 8.30 -37.75 3.61
N ASP A 420 7.19 -37.63 2.88
CA ASP A 420 5.97 -38.37 3.19
C ASP A 420 5.86 -39.69 2.41
N ASP A 421 6.41 -39.76 1.18
CA ASP A 421 6.39 -40.96 0.35
C ASP A 421 7.68 -41.15 -0.48
N GLN A 422 7.81 -42.31 -1.14
CA GLN A 422 9.01 -42.66 -1.90
C GLN A 422 9.24 -41.73 -3.09
N ALA A 423 8.17 -41.25 -3.72
CA ALA A 423 8.28 -40.35 -4.87
C ALA A 423 8.88 -39.01 -4.44
N GLU A 424 8.49 -38.50 -3.27
CA GLU A 424 9.07 -37.31 -2.68
C GLU A 424 10.51 -37.53 -2.20
N THR A 425 10.80 -38.64 -1.51
CA THR A 425 12.16 -39.01 -1.10
C THR A 425 13.09 -39.05 -2.30
N ASP A 426 12.68 -39.72 -3.38
CA ASP A 426 13.45 -39.84 -4.60
C ASP A 426 13.64 -38.49 -5.29
N ARG A 427 12.57 -37.70 -5.39
CA ARG A 427 12.61 -36.37 -6.02
C ARG A 427 13.61 -35.47 -5.32
N LEU A 428 13.55 -35.36 -3.99
CA LEU A 428 14.44 -34.48 -3.23
C LEU A 428 15.88 -35.00 -3.19
N TRP A 429 16.07 -36.31 -3.03
CA TRP A 429 17.39 -36.93 -3.13
C TRP A 429 18.05 -36.63 -4.47
N ASN A 430 17.32 -36.87 -5.57
CA ASN A 430 17.82 -36.65 -6.92
C ASN A 430 18.06 -35.16 -7.21
N ALA A 431 17.29 -34.25 -6.60
CA ALA A 431 17.50 -32.82 -6.74
C ALA A 431 18.85 -32.38 -6.15
N VAL A 432 19.29 -32.98 -5.04
CA VAL A 432 20.60 -32.69 -4.43
C VAL A 432 21.72 -33.38 -5.18
N VAL A 433 21.63 -34.71 -5.35
CA VAL A 433 22.71 -35.51 -5.94
C VAL A 433 22.85 -35.27 -7.44
N GLY A 434 21.74 -35.16 -8.17
CA GLY A 434 21.72 -34.94 -9.62
C GLY A 434 22.19 -33.55 -10.06
N ASN A 435 22.21 -32.57 -9.16
CA ASN A 435 22.66 -31.21 -9.43
C ASN A 435 24.14 -30.98 -9.03
N GLY A 436 24.99 -31.98 -9.31
CA GLY A 436 26.42 -31.93 -8.97
C GLY A 436 26.74 -32.18 -7.49
N GLY A 437 25.78 -32.70 -6.72
CA GLY A 437 25.98 -33.14 -5.34
C GLY A 437 26.61 -34.53 -5.25
N GLN A 438 26.75 -35.01 -4.01
CA GLN A 438 27.34 -36.31 -3.69
C GLN A 438 26.43 -37.08 -2.74
N ALA A 439 26.13 -38.33 -3.10
CA ALA A 439 25.44 -39.26 -2.21
C ALA A 439 26.34 -39.64 -1.03
N SER A 440 25.72 -39.83 0.14
CA SER A 440 26.34 -40.40 1.34
C SER A 440 25.44 -41.51 1.90
N ALA A 441 25.82 -42.10 3.03
CA ALA A 441 25.12 -43.21 3.65
C ALA A 441 23.85 -42.76 4.39
N CYS A 442 22.90 -43.68 4.58
CA CYS A 442 21.75 -43.54 5.49
C CYS A 442 20.85 -42.32 5.20
N GLY A 443 20.60 -42.01 3.93
CA GLY A 443 19.79 -40.85 3.55
C GLY A 443 20.53 -39.51 3.62
N TRP A 444 21.83 -39.52 3.88
CA TRP A 444 22.67 -38.32 3.79
C TRP A 444 23.11 -38.03 2.36
N CYS A 445 23.21 -36.76 2.03
CA CYS A 445 23.87 -36.30 0.81
C CYS A 445 24.49 -34.92 1.03
N LYS A 446 25.38 -34.52 0.11
CA LYS A 446 25.94 -33.18 0.05
C LYS A 446 25.54 -32.54 -1.27
N ASP A 447 25.24 -31.25 -1.24
CA ASP A 447 25.07 -30.50 -2.47
C ASP A 447 26.42 -30.15 -3.12
N ARG A 448 26.37 -29.54 -4.30
CA ARG A 448 27.57 -29.13 -5.06
C ARG A 448 28.45 -28.10 -4.35
N TRP A 449 27.94 -27.46 -3.28
CA TRP A 449 28.65 -26.47 -2.49
C TRP A 449 29.20 -27.05 -1.17
N GLY A 450 28.90 -28.33 -0.89
CA GLY A 450 29.41 -29.06 0.25
C GLY A 450 28.58 -28.94 1.53
N LEU A 451 27.38 -28.35 1.49
CA LEU A 451 26.47 -28.42 2.65
C LEU A 451 25.84 -29.82 2.77
N SER A 452 25.64 -30.26 4.00
CA SER A 452 25.12 -31.59 4.30
C SER A 452 23.60 -31.58 4.46
N TRP A 453 22.96 -32.62 3.94
CA TRP A 453 21.52 -32.81 3.92
C TRP A 453 21.16 -34.23 4.38
N GLN A 454 20.01 -34.37 5.00
CA GLN A 454 19.40 -35.65 5.37
C GLN A 454 18.00 -35.71 4.77
N ILE A 455 17.81 -36.52 3.73
CA ILE A 455 16.48 -36.74 3.13
C ILE A 455 15.89 -37.98 3.81
N THR A 456 15.02 -37.74 4.79
CA THR A 456 14.60 -38.77 5.74
C THR A 456 13.09 -38.98 5.65
N PRO A 457 12.61 -40.11 5.11
CA PRO A 457 11.18 -40.41 5.10
C PRO A 457 10.63 -40.55 6.52
N ARG A 458 9.40 -40.08 6.75
CA ARG A 458 8.72 -40.26 8.05
C ARG A 458 8.62 -41.72 8.44
N ALA A 459 8.38 -42.60 7.46
CA ALA A 459 8.37 -44.05 7.67
C ALA A 459 9.68 -44.58 8.30
N LEU A 460 10.84 -44.02 7.95
CA LEU A 460 12.12 -44.37 8.56
C LEU A 460 12.25 -43.84 9.99
N ILE A 461 11.84 -42.59 10.22
CA ILE A 461 11.83 -41.98 11.56
C ILE A 461 10.95 -42.83 12.50
N ASP A 462 9.75 -43.18 12.04
CA ASP A 462 8.79 -43.99 12.80
C ASP A 462 9.27 -45.43 13.00
N ALA A 463 10.01 -45.99 12.04
CA ALA A 463 10.56 -47.34 12.15
C ALA A 463 11.71 -47.42 13.15
N ILE A 464 12.60 -46.42 13.19
CA ILE A 464 13.70 -46.37 14.15
C ILE A 464 13.19 -46.04 15.56
N ALA A 465 12.12 -45.24 15.67
CA ALA A 465 11.48 -44.89 16.93
C ALA A 465 10.44 -45.91 17.42
N ASP A 466 10.35 -47.09 16.80
CA ASP A 466 9.35 -48.11 17.15
C ASP A 466 9.49 -48.55 18.63
N PRO A 467 8.40 -48.62 19.41
CA PRO A 467 8.45 -49.11 20.78
C PRO A 467 8.94 -50.58 20.89
N ASP A 468 8.75 -51.40 19.85
CA ASP A 468 9.41 -52.71 19.75
C ASP A 468 10.88 -52.53 19.33
N ARG A 469 11.77 -52.72 20.31
CA ARG A 469 13.22 -52.63 20.11
C ARG A 469 13.76 -53.61 19.06
N ALA A 470 13.13 -54.76 18.86
CA ALA A 470 13.57 -55.71 17.84
C ALA A 470 13.19 -55.22 16.43
N ALA A 471 11.99 -54.65 16.26
CA ALA A 471 11.56 -54.02 15.02
C ALA A 471 12.40 -52.78 14.68
N ALA A 472 12.64 -51.90 15.66
CA ALA A 472 13.51 -50.74 15.50
C ALA A 472 14.93 -51.13 15.11
N LYS A 473 15.49 -52.18 15.74
CA LYS A 473 16.82 -52.69 15.41
C LYS A 473 16.90 -53.19 13.96
N ARG A 474 15.92 -53.97 13.49
CA ARG A 474 15.90 -54.45 12.08
C ARG A 474 15.80 -53.30 11.09
N ALA A 475 14.94 -52.31 11.36
CA ALA A 475 14.81 -51.13 10.51
C ALA A 475 16.12 -50.30 10.47
N PHE A 476 16.77 -50.13 11.62
CA PHE A 476 18.06 -49.45 11.71
C PHE A 476 19.16 -50.20 10.95
N GLU A 477 19.28 -51.52 11.12
CA GLU A 477 20.24 -52.35 10.40
C GLU A 477 20.01 -52.29 8.89
N ALA A 478 18.75 -52.33 8.43
CA ALA A 478 18.42 -52.18 7.02
C ALA A 478 18.81 -50.79 6.45
N MET A 479 18.63 -49.72 7.23
CA MET A 479 19.05 -48.36 6.82
C MET A 479 20.56 -48.23 6.64
N MET A 480 21.36 -48.91 7.48
CA MET A 480 22.83 -48.79 7.45
C MET A 480 23.43 -49.22 6.12
N ASP A 481 22.77 -50.12 5.40
CA ASP A 481 23.20 -50.60 4.08
C ASP A 481 22.67 -49.72 2.92
N MET A 482 21.91 -48.67 3.21
CA MET A 482 21.31 -47.77 2.21
C MET A 482 22.13 -46.50 2.00
N GLY A 483 22.22 -46.07 0.74
CA GLY A 483 22.59 -44.69 0.39
C GLY A 483 21.33 -43.80 0.41
N LYS A 484 20.51 -43.93 -0.63
CA LYS A 484 19.14 -43.39 -0.68
C LYS A 484 18.19 -44.32 0.05
N ILE A 485 17.25 -43.77 0.83
CA ILE A 485 16.29 -44.58 1.60
C ILE A 485 15.22 -45.18 0.67
N ASP A 486 14.97 -46.49 0.85
CA ASP A 486 13.86 -47.22 0.28
C ASP A 486 12.83 -47.53 1.40
N ILE A 487 11.69 -46.85 1.34
CA ILE A 487 10.62 -46.96 2.35
C ILE A 487 10.09 -48.39 2.42
N ALA A 488 9.90 -49.07 1.29
CA ALA A 488 9.34 -50.41 1.26
C ALA A 488 10.28 -51.43 1.91
N ALA A 489 11.59 -51.29 1.67
CA ALA A 489 12.60 -52.13 2.30
C ALA A 489 12.69 -51.87 3.82
N ILE A 490 12.61 -50.61 4.25
CA ILE A 490 12.58 -50.25 5.68
C ILE A 490 11.34 -50.84 6.37
N GLU A 491 10.15 -50.73 5.77
CA GLU A 491 8.95 -51.30 6.34
C GLU A 491 8.95 -52.83 6.35
N ALA A 492 9.52 -53.47 5.32
CA ALA A 492 9.69 -54.91 5.29
C ALA A 492 10.59 -55.38 6.44
N ALA A 493 11.74 -54.72 6.65
CA ALA A 493 12.63 -55.00 7.77
C ALA A 493 11.95 -54.78 9.12
N ARG A 494 11.14 -53.71 9.25
CA ARG A 494 10.34 -53.44 10.45
C ARG A 494 9.36 -54.57 10.76
N ARG A 495 8.67 -55.11 9.75
CA ARG A 495 7.69 -56.21 9.91
C ARG A 495 8.33 -57.57 10.24
N GLY A 496 9.60 -57.78 9.87
CA GLY A 496 10.37 -59.00 10.15
C GLY A 496 10.49 -59.92 8.97
#